data_AF-A0A151T319-F1
#
_entry.id   AF-A0A151T319-F1
#
_cell.length_a   1.000
_cell.length_b   1.000
_cell.length_c   1.000
_cell.angle_alpha   90.00
_cell.angle_beta   90.00
_cell.angle_gamma   90.00
#
_symmetry.space_group_name_H-M   'P 1'
#
loop_
_entity.id
_entity.type
_entity.pdbx_description
1 polymer ?
#
loop_
_entity_poly.entity_id
_entity_poly.type
_entity_poly.pdbx_seq_one_letter_code
_entity_poly.pdbx_strand_id
1 'polypeptide(L)' 'MLVGEAEHWWRGTHHMLVARGVAVDWECFKRVFLEKYFPKSARHAKEAEFMRLN' A
#
# COMPACT_ATOMS: atom_id res chain seq x y z
N MET A 1 1.95 0.54 17.87
CA MET A 1 0.69 1.29 17.66
C MET A 1 0.52 1.53 16.16
N LEU A 2 0.22 0.48 15.39
CA LEU A 2 0.24 0.55 13.91
C LEU A 2 -1.04 1.20 13.33
N VAL A 3 -2.16 1.07 14.02
CA VAL A 3 -3.48 1.57 13.56
C VAL A 3 -3.46 3.09 13.39
N GLY A 4 -2.94 3.84 14.38
CA GLY A 4 -2.90 5.30 14.31
C GLY A 4 -1.92 5.85 13.26
N GLU A 5 -0.78 5.19 13.07
CA GLU A 5 0.20 5.59 12.04
C GLU A 5 -0.33 5.35 10.63
N ALA A 6 -0.99 4.20 10.41
CA ALA A 6 -1.59 3.86 9.12
C ALA A 6 -2.73 4.82 8.76
N GLU A 7 -3.59 5.17 9.72
CA GLU A 7 -4.67 6.14 9.53
C GLU A 7 -4.12 7.55 9.23
N HIS A 8 -3.09 7.99 9.97
CA HIS A 8 -2.47 9.29 9.75
C HIS A 8 -1.83 9.38 8.35
N TRP A 9 -1.06 8.36 7.97
CA TRP A 9 -0.46 8.28 6.64
C TRP A 9 -1.52 8.26 5.53
N TRP A 10 -2.59 7.48 5.69
CA TRP A 10 -3.63 7.38 4.67
C TRP A 10 -4.35 8.72 4.48
N ARG A 11 -4.66 9.42 5.57
CA ARG A 11 -5.29 10.75 5.52
C ARG A 11 -4.46 11.75 4.69
N GLY A 12 -3.15 11.80 4.91
CA GLY A 12 -2.25 12.66 4.14
C GLY A 12 -2.14 12.25 2.67
N THR A 13 -1.99 10.95 2.41
CA THR A 13 -1.87 10.40 1.05
C THR A 13 -3.15 10.62 0.24
N HIS A 14 -4.31 10.35 0.85
CA HIS A 14 -5.63 10.57 0.25
C HIS A 14 -5.82 12.05 -0.12
N HIS A 15 -5.50 12.97 0.78
CA HIS A 15 -5.60 14.40 0.50
C HIS A 15 -4.73 14.81 -0.70
N MET A 16 -3.48 14.32 -0.76
CA MET A 16 -2.59 14.57 -1.89
C MET A 16 -3.14 14.00 -3.22
N LEU A 17 -3.68 12.79 -3.21
CA LEU A 17 -4.24 12.15 -4.41
C LEU A 17 -5.44 12.95 -4.96
N VAL A 18 -6.36 13.34 -4.08
CA VAL A 18 -7.52 14.17 -4.45
C VAL A 18 -7.07 15.54 -4.98
N ALA A 19 -6.10 16.19 -4.31
CA ALA A 19 -5.56 17.47 -4.77
C ALA A 19 -4.90 17.39 -6.16
N ARG A 20 -4.40 16.21 -6.55
CA ARG A 20 -3.85 15.94 -7.89
C ARG A 20 -4.89 15.50 -8.92
N GLY A 21 -6.18 15.47 -8.56
CA GLY A 21 -7.25 14.98 -9.43
C GLY A 21 -7.21 13.48 -9.70
N VAL A 22 -6.48 12.71 -8.88
CA VAL A 22 -6.40 11.25 -9.02
C VAL A 22 -7.67 10.65 -8.43
N ALA A 23 -8.39 9.85 -9.23
CA ALA A 23 -9.50 9.05 -8.73
C ALA A 23 -8.98 8.04 -7.69
N VAL A 24 -9.54 8.10 -6.48
CA VAL A 24 -9.19 7.19 -5.39
C VAL A 24 -10.16 6.01 -5.41
N ASP A 25 -9.86 5.04 -6.26
CA ASP A 25 -10.52 3.74 -6.26
C ASP A 25 -9.70 2.69 -5.49
N TRP A 26 -10.22 1.46 -5.46
CA TRP A 26 -9.56 0.34 -4.79
C TRP A 26 -8.18 0.00 -5.37
N GLU A 27 -7.99 0.17 -6.68
CA GLU A 27 -6.71 -0.13 -7.32
C GLU A 27 -5.66 0.91 -6.95
N CYS A 28 -6.04 2.18 -6.95
CA CYS A 28 -5.20 3.29 -6.52
C CYS A 28 -4.74 3.11 -5.07
N PHE A 29 -5.68 2.81 -4.16
CA PHE A 29 -5.38 2.50 -2.77
C PHE A 29 -4.37 1.34 -2.64
N LYS A 30 -4.67 0.19 -3.26
CA LYS A 30 -3.79 -0.99 -3.19
C LYS A 30 -2.38 -0.67 -3.65
N ARG A 31 -2.23 0.06 -4.75
CA ARG A 31 -0.92 0.41 -5.30
C ARG A 31 -0.09 1.22 -4.30
N VAL A 32 -0.62 2.32 -3.76
CA VAL A 32 0.13 3.19 -2.84
C VAL A 32 0.35 2.54 -1.47
N PHE A 33 -0.60 1.70 -1.03
CA PHE A 33 -0.47 0.93 0.20
C PHE A 33 0.64 -0.13 0.09
N LEU A 34 0.66 -0.90 -0.99
CA LEU A 34 1.70 -1.91 -1.23
C LEU A 34 3.07 -1.24 -1.40
N GLU A 35 3.16 -0.09 -2.08
CA GLU A 35 4.41 0.64 -2.19
C GLU A 35 4.95 1.11 -0.82
N LYS A 36 4.07 1.59 0.06
CA LYS A 36 4.44 2.09 1.39
C LYS A 36 4.84 0.97 2.37
N TYR A 37 4.08 -0.12 2.40
CA TYR A 37 4.20 -1.14 3.46
C TYR A 37 4.79 -2.47 2.98
N PHE A 38 4.79 -2.72 1.67
CA PHE A 38 5.28 -3.96 1.06
C PHE A 38 6.31 -3.65 -0.04
N PRO A 39 7.54 -3.22 0.35
CA PRO A 39 8.60 -2.97 -0.61
C PRO A 39 8.87 -4.20 -1.48
N LYS A 40 9.51 -3.98 -2.63
CA LYS A 40 9.73 -5.03 -3.64
C LYS A 40 10.37 -6.30 -3.06
N SER A 41 11.32 -6.15 -2.13
CA SER A 41 11.93 -7.27 -1.41
C SER A 41 10.92 -8.10 -0.60
N ALA A 42 10.04 -7.44 0.16
CA ALA A 42 8.99 -8.11 0.93
C ALA A 42 7.99 -8.84 0.02
N ARG A 43 7.66 -8.24 -1.13
CA ARG A 43 6.82 -8.88 -2.16
C ARG A 43 7.48 -10.13 -2.74
N HIS A 44 8.76 -10.05 -3.10
CA HIS A 44 9.50 -11.22 -3.60
C HIS A 44 9.65 -12.32 -2.56
N ALA A 45 9.86 -11.96 -1.28
CA ALA A 45 9.89 -12.95 -0.21
C ALA A 45 8.54 -13.69 -0.10
N LYS A 46 7.42 -12.96 -0.16
CA LYS A 46 6.09 -13.57 -0.13
C LYS A 46 5.79 -14.43 -1.36
N GLU A 47 6.24 -13.99 -2.54
CA GLU A 47 6.15 -14.78 -3.77
C GLU A 47 6.95 -16.09 -3.66
N ALA A 48 8.18 -16.03 -3.16
CA ALA A 48 9.01 -17.22 -2.94
C ALA A 48 8.42 -18.17 -1.88
N GLU A 49 7.85 -17.64 -0.79
CA GLU A 49 7.11 -18.42 0.20
C GLU A 49 5.92 -19.13 -0.46
N PHE A 50 5.12 -18.41 -1.26
CA PHE A 50 3.96 -18.97 -1.94
C PHE A 50 4.34 -20.11 -2.90
N MET A 51 5.41 -19.94 -3.68
CA MET A 51 5.90 -20.98 -4.60
C MET A 51 6.35 -22.26 -3.89
N ARG A 52 6.74 -22.18 -2.61
CA ARG A 52 7.12 -23.34 -1.79
C ARG A 52 5.94 -24.05 -1.12
N LEU A 53 4.74 -23.49 -1.21
CA LEU A 53 3.52 -24.10 -0.70
C LEU A 53 2.85 -25.04 -1.72
N ASN A 54 3.33 -25.05 -2.97
CA ASN A 54 2.89 -25.97 -4.03
C ASN A 54 3.62 -27.32 -3.96
#